data_AF-A0A1S3-F1
#
_entry.id   AF-A0A1S3-F1
#
_cell.length_a   1.000
_cell.length_b   1.000
_cell.length_c   1.000
_cell.angle_alpha   90.00
_cell.angle_beta   90.00
_cell.angle_gamma   90.00
#
_symmetry.space_group_name_H-M   'P 1'
#
loop_
_entity.id
_entity.type
_entity.pdbx_description
1 polymer ?
#
loop_
_entity_poly.entity_id
_entity_poly.type
_entity_poly.pdbx_seq_one_letter_code
_entity_poly.pdbx_strand_id
1 'polypeptide(L)'
;MGTNKAENHNLGINIDEENVYVDIKDNSLEKYFNGVQIEEKLEIEPDYVEENKIKVNTSDKINLAKIVNLDFWNEYSGRCIACGRCNFVCPTCTCFTMQDIFYKDNAKTGERRRVWASCQIDGYTNMAGGHGFRIDKGQRMRFKVMHKVNDYKKRFGYHMCVGCE
;
A
#
# COMPACT_ATOMS: atom_id res chain seq x y z
N MET A 1 -0.27 -15.65 4.37
CA MET A 1 -1.36 -15.15 5.23
C MET A 1 -2.75 -15.52 4.70
N GLY A 2 -2.90 -16.20 3.55
CA GLY A 2 -4.20 -16.69 3.05
C GLY A 2 -5.21 -15.60 2.69
N THR A 3 -4.84 -14.32 2.81
CA THR A 3 -5.72 -13.16 2.58
C THR A 3 -6.10 -12.94 1.12
N ASN A 4 -5.46 -13.65 0.20
CA ASN A 4 -5.80 -13.64 -1.23
C ASN A 4 -6.96 -14.59 -1.56
N LYS A 5 -7.39 -15.44 -0.62
CA LYS A 5 -8.49 -16.38 -0.81
C LYS A 5 -9.75 -15.89 -0.09
N ALA A 6 -10.87 -15.94 -0.80
CA ALA A 6 -12.19 -15.64 -0.27
C ALA A 6 -12.97 -16.95 -0.12
N GLU A 7 -13.00 -17.52 1.08
CA GLU A 7 -13.67 -18.82 1.31
C GLU A 7 -15.21 -18.70 1.33
N ASN A 8 -15.72 -17.52 1.72
CA ASN A 8 -17.15 -17.22 1.89
C ASN A 8 -17.66 -16.25 0.82
N HIS A 9 -17.65 -16.65 -0.44
CA HIS A 9 -18.28 -15.91 -1.53
C HIS A 9 -19.68 -16.45 -1.86
N ASN A 10 -20.56 -15.59 -2.37
CA ASN A 10 -21.86 -16.00 -2.91
C ASN A 10 -21.78 -16.29 -4.43
N LEU A 11 -20.80 -15.68 -5.10
CA LEU A 11 -20.56 -15.78 -6.55
C LEU A 11 -19.05 -15.68 -6.83
N GLY A 12 -18.54 -16.60 -7.64
CA GLY A 12 -17.19 -16.58 -8.19
C GLY A 12 -17.24 -16.52 -9.72
N ILE A 13 -16.34 -15.76 -10.33
CA ILE A 13 -16.28 -15.63 -11.79
C ILE A 13 -14.83 -15.75 -12.22
N ASN A 14 -14.55 -16.69 -13.11
CA ASN A 14 -13.28 -16.81 -13.82
C ASN A 14 -13.52 -16.50 -15.30
N ILE A 15 -12.59 -15.79 -15.94
CA ILE A 15 -12.73 -15.33 -17.32
C ILE A 15 -11.46 -15.72 -18.07
N ASP A 16 -11.64 -16.52 -19.11
CA ASP A 16 -10.63 -16.82 -20.13
C ASP A 16 -10.93 -16.04 -21.42
N GLU A 17 -10.09 -16.15 -22.44
CA GLU A 17 -10.26 -15.40 -23.70
C GLU A 17 -11.57 -15.74 -24.44
N GLU A 18 -12.09 -16.95 -24.27
CA GLU A 18 -13.29 -17.45 -24.98
C GLU A 18 -14.46 -17.76 -24.04
N ASN A 19 -14.21 -18.00 -22.75
CA ASN A 19 -15.19 -18.57 -21.81
C ASN A 19 -15.30 -17.78 -20.51
N VAL A 20 -16.49 -17.83 -19.91
CA VAL A 20 -16.76 -17.32 -18.56
C VAL A 20 -17.27 -18.47 -17.71
N TYR A 21 -16.56 -18.76 -16.63
CA TYR A 21 -16.94 -19.79 -15.67
C TYR A 21 -17.52 -19.10 -14.43
N VAL A 22 -18.67 -19.60 -13.96
CA VAL A 22 -19.38 -19.00 -12.84
C VAL A 22 -19.63 -20.05 -11.76
N ASP A 23 -19.15 -19.80 -10.55
CA ASP A 23 -19.47 -20.57 -9.35
C ASP A 23 -20.56 -19.83 -8.55
N ILE A 24 -21.74 -20.43 -8.40
CA ILE A 24 -22.88 -19.85 -7.67
C ILE A 24 -23.13 -20.68 -6.42
N LYS A 25 -22.84 -20.10 -5.24
CA LYS A 25 -23.14 -20.73 -3.94
C LYS A 25 -24.49 -20.30 -3.37
N ASP A 26 -25.04 -19.19 -3.85
CA ASP A 26 -26.34 -18.66 -3.43
C ASP A 26 -27.38 -18.79 -4.55
N ASN A 27 -28.35 -19.68 -4.35
CA ASN A 27 -29.41 -19.99 -5.31
C ASN A 27 -30.24 -18.75 -5.70
N SER A 28 -30.25 -17.67 -4.90
CA SER A 28 -30.96 -16.44 -5.25
C SER A 28 -30.34 -15.70 -6.44
N LEU A 29 -29.07 -16.00 -6.77
CA LEU A 29 -28.33 -15.42 -7.89
C LEU A 29 -28.55 -16.17 -9.20
N GLU A 30 -29.04 -17.41 -9.17
CA GLU A 30 -29.30 -18.22 -10.38
C GLU A 30 -30.25 -17.52 -11.35
N LYS A 31 -31.21 -16.73 -10.83
CA LYS A 31 -32.17 -15.97 -11.64
C LYS A 31 -31.54 -15.02 -12.65
N TYR A 32 -30.32 -14.55 -12.39
CA TYR A 32 -29.59 -13.65 -13.29
C TYR A 32 -28.95 -14.39 -14.49
N PHE A 33 -28.89 -15.73 -14.45
CA PHE A 33 -28.26 -16.57 -15.47
C PHE A 33 -29.27 -17.40 -16.29
N ASN A 34 -30.58 -17.26 -16.04
CA ASN A 34 -31.66 -18.02 -16.69
C ASN A 34 -31.75 -17.92 -18.23
N GLY A 35 -31.00 -17.00 -18.86
CA GLY A 35 -30.95 -16.81 -20.32
C GLY A 35 -29.59 -17.07 -20.95
N VAL A 36 -28.61 -17.57 -20.17
CA VAL A 36 -27.25 -17.84 -20.66
C VAL A 36 -27.19 -19.29 -21.14
N GLN A 37 -26.59 -19.52 -22.32
CA GLN A 37 -26.28 -20.88 -22.78
C GLN A 37 -25.17 -21.44 -21.90
N ILE A 38 -25.50 -22.47 -21.12
CA ILE A 38 -24.53 -23.21 -20.32
C ILE A 38 -23.97 -24.32 -21.20
N GLU A 39 -22.70 -24.23 -21.57
CA GLU A 39 -22.04 -25.26 -22.38
C GLU A 39 -21.77 -26.53 -21.56
N GLU A 40 -21.20 -26.39 -20.36
CA GLU A 40 -20.82 -27.51 -19.50
C GLU A 40 -20.99 -27.15 -18.01
N LYS A 41 -21.37 -28.13 -17.19
CA LYS A 41 -21.39 -28.00 -15.72
C LYS A 41 -20.09 -28.56 -15.15
N LEU A 42 -19.26 -27.68 -14.61
CA LEU A 42 -17.96 -28.01 -14.01
C LEU A 42 -17.95 -27.56 -12.54
N GLU A 43 -17.31 -28.32 -11.66
CA GLU A 43 -16.93 -27.83 -10.33
C GLU A 43 -15.67 -26.97 -10.49
N ILE A 44 -15.82 -25.66 -10.35
CA ILE A 44 -14.73 -24.69 -10.45
C ILE A 44 -14.55 -23.94 -9.13
N GLU A 45 -13.30 -23.67 -8.75
CA GLU A 45 -12.97 -22.71 -7.71
C GLU A 45 -12.62 -21.36 -8.34
N PRO A 46 -12.97 -20.22 -7.70
CA PRO A 46 -12.56 -18.91 -8.20
C PRO A 46 -11.03 -18.80 -8.27
N ASP A 47 -10.53 -18.14 -9.31
CA ASP A 47 -9.11 -17.88 -9.46
C ASP A 47 -8.64 -16.89 -8.39
N TYR A 48 -7.50 -17.22 -7.77
CA TYR A 48 -6.88 -16.36 -6.77
C TYR A 48 -5.54 -15.85 -7.28
N VAL A 49 -5.20 -14.62 -6.89
CA VAL A 49 -3.87 -14.07 -7.19
C VAL A 49 -2.82 -14.85 -6.40
N GLU A 50 -2.00 -15.64 -7.09
CA GLU A 50 -0.89 -16.38 -6.49
C GLU A 50 0.42 -15.60 -6.51
N GLU A 51 0.74 -14.97 -7.65
CA GLU A 51 1.92 -14.15 -7.82
C GLU A 51 1.68 -12.91 -8.70
N ASN A 52 2.49 -11.87 -8.48
CA ASN A 52 2.53 -10.72 -9.37
C ASN A 52 3.32 -11.05 -10.64
N LYS A 53 2.81 -10.61 -11.80
CA LYS A 53 3.51 -10.74 -13.09
C LYS A 53 4.87 -10.03 -13.09
N ILE A 54 4.97 -8.91 -12.36
CA ILE A 54 6.20 -8.12 -12.24
C ILE A 54 6.94 -8.54 -10.97
N LYS A 55 8.18 -9.02 -11.15
CA LYS A 55 9.09 -9.37 -10.06
C LYS A 55 10.14 -8.28 -9.90
N VAL A 56 10.16 -7.62 -8.75
CA VAL A 56 11.14 -6.58 -8.43
C VAL A 56 12.31 -7.22 -7.68
N ASN A 57 13.48 -7.27 -8.33
CA ASN A 57 14.71 -7.75 -7.70
C ASN A 57 15.45 -6.58 -7.04
N THR A 58 15.51 -6.58 -5.71
CA THR A 58 16.33 -5.63 -4.94
C THR A 58 17.72 -6.20 -4.70
N SER A 59 18.77 -5.47 -5.08
CA SER A 59 20.15 -5.88 -4.81
C SER A 59 20.48 -5.80 -3.31
N ASP A 60 21.27 -6.77 -2.84
CA ASP A 60 21.82 -6.76 -1.47
C ASP A 60 22.89 -5.67 -1.27
N LYS A 61 23.56 -5.27 -2.35
CA LYS A 61 24.70 -4.34 -2.32
C LYS A 61 24.31 -2.98 -2.85
N ILE A 62 23.74 -2.16 -1.97
CA ILE A 62 23.27 -0.81 -2.30
C ILE A 62 24.40 0.20 -2.04
N ASN A 63 24.91 0.84 -3.09
CA ASN A 63 25.85 1.95 -2.94
C ASN A 63 25.08 3.24 -2.59
N LEU A 64 24.96 3.51 -1.30
CA LEU A 64 24.24 4.67 -0.76
C LEU A 64 24.80 5.99 -1.28
N ALA A 65 26.12 6.13 -1.35
CA ALA A 65 26.77 7.37 -1.77
C ALA A 65 26.38 7.74 -3.21
N LYS A 66 26.26 6.74 -4.10
CA LYS A 66 25.81 6.95 -5.48
C LYS A 66 24.33 7.28 -5.55
N ILE A 67 23.48 6.57 -4.79
CA ILE A 67 22.02 6.68 -4.91
C ILE A 67 21.48 7.98 -4.31
N VAL A 68 22.05 8.44 -3.19
CA VAL A 68 21.54 9.59 -2.45
C VAL A 68 21.58 10.90 -3.26
N ASN A 69 22.53 10.98 -4.21
CA ASN A 69 22.80 12.17 -5.03
C ASN A 69 22.30 12.04 -6.47
N LEU A 70 21.47 11.04 -6.79
CA LEU A 70 20.90 10.92 -8.14
C LEU A 70 19.92 12.06 -8.45
N ASP A 71 20.03 12.63 -9.64
CA ASP A 71 19.11 13.66 -10.15
C ASP A 71 17.65 13.17 -10.27
N PHE A 72 17.47 11.86 -10.31
CA PHE A 72 16.16 11.20 -10.22
C PHE A 72 15.29 11.76 -9.07
N TRP A 73 15.86 12.10 -7.93
CA TRP A 73 15.09 12.65 -6.81
C TRP A 73 14.52 14.04 -7.12
N ASN A 74 15.27 14.85 -7.88
CA ASN A 74 14.84 16.17 -8.31
C ASN A 74 13.73 16.06 -9.36
N GLU A 75 13.88 15.13 -10.32
CA GLU A 75 12.81 14.81 -11.29
C GLU A 75 11.53 14.36 -10.57
N TYR A 76 11.64 13.47 -9.60
CA TYR A 76 10.51 13.03 -8.78
C TYR A 76 9.84 14.21 -8.06
N SER A 77 10.63 15.14 -7.51
CA SER A 77 10.10 16.34 -6.87
C SER A 77 9.25 17.18 -7.82
N GLY A 78 9.68 17.34 -9.09
CA GLY A 78 8.93 18.06 -10.12
C GLY A 78 7.56 17.43 -10.44
N ARG A 79 7.46 16.09 -10.40
CA ARG A 79 6.21 15.36 -10.69
C ARG A 79 5.30 15.20 -9.48
N CYS A 80 5.85 15.19 -8.28
CA CYS A 80 5.12 14.89 -7.06
C CYS A 80 4.25 16.08 -6.62
N ILE A 81 2.97 15.82 -6.32
CA ILE A 81 2.04 16.81 -5.75
C ILE A 81 1.89 16.71 -4.23
N ALA A 82 2.75 15.93 -3.56
CA ALA A 82 2.75 15.73 -2.10
C ALA A 82 1.42 15.21 -1.50
N CYS A 83 0.61 14.48 -2.26
CA CYS A 83 -0.70 13.97 -1.79
C CYS A 83 -0.61 12.79 -0.81
N GLY A 84 0.54 12.14 -0.67
CA GLY A 84 0.73 11.01 0.26
C GLY A 84 0.04 9.69 -0.13
N ARG A 85 -0.71 9.61 -1.24
CA ARG A 85 -1.44 8.39 -1.67
C ARG A 85 -0.53 7.15 -1.73
N CYS A 86 0.69 7.32 -2.24
CA CYS A 86 1.69 6.23 -2.33
C CYS A 86 2.16 5.68 -0.97
N ASN A 87 1.86 6.37 0.13
CA ASN A 87 2.14 5.89 1.48
C ASN A 87 0.91 5.19 2.07
N PHE A 88 -0.28 5.79 1.93
CA PHE A 88 -1.52 5.23 2.47
C PHE A 88 -1.87 3.85 1.89
N VAL A 89 -1.53 3.60 0.63
CA VAL A 89 -1.73 2.28 0.01
C VAL A 89 -0.65 1.26 0.36
N CYS A 90 0.46 1.71 0.96
CA CYS A 90 1.59 0.83 1.21
C CYS A 90 1.36 -0.01 2.49
N PRO A 91 1.22 -1.35 2.39
CA PRO A 91 0.87 -2.19 3.52
C PRO A 91 1.96 -2.26 4.59
N THR A 92 3.20 -1.90 4.24
CA THR A 92 4.32 -1.88 5.18
C THR A 92 4.61 -0.50 5.76
N CYS A 93 3.78 0.52 5.53
CA CYS A 93 3.96 1.81 6.17
C CYS A 93 3.30 1.84 7.55
N THR A 94 4.06 2.26 8.56
CA THR A 94 3.64 2.31 9.99
C THR A 94 3.83 3.71 10.59
N CYS A 95 3.98 4.74 9.75
CA CYS A 95 4.20 6.10 10.21
C CYS A 95 2.92 6.68 10.86
N PHE A 96 3.09 7.37 11.98
CA PHE A 96 2.00 8.07 12.67
C PHE A 96 2.52 9.38 13.24
N THR A 97 1.60 10.30 13.48
CA THR A 97 1.84 11.53 14.24
C THR A 97 1.00 11.54 15.51
N MET A 98 1.37 12.37 16.48
CA MET A 98 0.59 12.59 17.69
C MET A 98 -0.29 13.83 17.48
N GLN A 99 -1.58 13.71 17.79
CA GLN A 99 -2.49 14.85 17.86
C GLN A 99 -3.06 14.96 19.27
N ASP A 100 -3.02 16.17 19.82
CA ASP A 100 -3.64 16.53 21.08
C ASP A 100 -4.95 17.28 20.78
N ILE A 101 -6.07 16.75 21.26
CA ILE A 101 -7.42 17.28 21.05
C ILE A 101 -7.95 17.78 22.39
N PHE A 102 -8.37 19.04 22.41
CA PHE A 102 -9.00 19.64 23.57
C PHE A 102 -10.52 19.61 23.40
N TYR A 103 -11.24 19.05 24.38
CA TYR A 103 -12.69 19.00 24.34
C TYR A 103 -13.29 20.36 24.71
N LYS A 104 -14.24 20.84 23.90
CA LYS A 104 -14.86 22.16 24.10
C LYS A 104 -15.70 22.22 25.38
N ASP A 105 -16.31 21.10 25.76
CA ASP A 105 -17.28 21.05 26.86
C ASP A 105 -16.60 21.05 28.25
N ASN A 106 -15.32 20.70 28.32
CA ASN A 106 -14.55 20.74 29.57
C ASN A 106 -13.06 21.03 29.31
N ALA A 107 -12.64 22.24 29.68
CA ALA A 107 -11.27 22.73 29.52
C ALA A 107 -10.20 21.93 30.29
N LYS A 108 -10.58 21.08 31.25
CA LYS A 108 -9.68 20.19 32.00
C LYS A 108 -9.57 18.79 31.39
N THR A 109 -10.19 18.57 30.24
CA THR A 109 -10.17 17.26 29.55
C THR A 109 -9.65 17.40 28.13
N GLY A 110 -8.84 16.43 27.73
CA GLY A 110 -8.31 16.31 26.38
C GLY A 110 -7.90 14.89 26.09
N GLU A 111 -7.76 14.58 24.80
CA GLU A 111 -7.30 13.28 24.31
C GLU A 111 -5.99 13.46 23.56
N ARG A 112 -5.06 12.55 23.78
CA ARG A 112 -3.86 12.42 22.98
C ARG A 112 -3.92 11.13 22.18
N ARG A 113 -3.97 11.24 20.85
CA ARG A 113 -4.12 10.08 19.96
C ARG A 113 -3.03 9.99 18.90
N ARG A 114 -2.73 8.75 18.49
CA ARG A 114 -1.92 8.47 17.31
C ARG A 114 -2.82 8.53 16.09
N VAL A 115 -2.44 9.35 15.12
CA VAL A 115 -3.13 9.45 13.84
C VAL A 115 -2.18 9.00 12.75
N TRP A 116 -2.67 8.16 11.85
CA TRP A 116 -1.94 7.74 10.67
C TRP A 116 -1.41 8.95 9.90
N ALA A 117 -0.11 8.97 9.66
CA ALA A 117 0.59 10.05 8.99
C ALA A 117 1.72 9.47 8.15
N SER A 118 2.50 10.32 7.49
CA SER A 118 3.51 9.84 6.57
C SER A 118 4.70 10.79 6.47
N CYS A 119 5.89 10.22 6.34
CA CYS A 119 7.10 10.95 5.96
C CYS A 119 7.03 11.66 4.60
N GLN A 120 5.98 11.42 3.79
CA GLN A 120 5.71 12.16 2.55
C GLN A 120 4.86 13.41 2.76
N ILE A 121 4.08 13.45 3.83
CA ILE A 121 3.14 14.54 4.12
C ILE A 121 3.89 15.70 4.76
N ASP A 122 3.50 16.92 4.38
CA ASP A 122 4.11 18.12 4.92
C ASP A 122 3.89 18.24 6.43
N GLY A 123 4.87 18.78 7.13
CA GLY A 123 4.86 18.93 8.58
C GLY A 123 5.17 17.67 9.40
N TYR A 124 5.25 16.48 8.79
CA TYR A 124 5.59 15.24 9.52
C TYR A 124 6.95 15.30 10.21
N THR A 125 7.90 16.02 9.63
CA THR A 125 9.27 16.18 10.13
C THR A 125 9.46 17.45 10.94
N ASN A 126 8.39 18.19 11.24
CA ASN A 126 8.46 19.40 12.04
C ASN A 126 8.71 19.04 13.50
N MET A 127 9.66 19.76 14.09
CA MET A 127 10.07 19.63 15.47
C MET A 127 9.73 20.91 16.24
N ALA A 128 9.70 20.81 17.57
CA ALA A 128 9.57 21.97 18.43
C ALA A 128 10.65 23.02 18.08
N GLY A 129 10.25 24.30 18.01
CA GLY A 129 11.10 25.39 17.54
C GLY A 129 11.00 25.70 16.04
N GLY A 130 10.08 25.06 15.31
CA GLY A 130 9.81 25.37 13.89
C GLY A 130 10.83 24.77 12.92
N HIS A 131 11.74 23.92 13.40
CA HIS A 131 12.67 23.21 12.55
C HIS A 131 11.96 22.08 11.80
N GLY A 132 12.14 22.03 10.48
CA GLY A 132 11.68 20.93 9.62
C GLY A 132 12.83 20.34 8.82
N PHE A 133 12.79 19.04 8.60
CA PHE A 133 13.77 18.33 7.75
C PHE A 133 13.09 17.78 6.50
N ARG A 134 13.85 17.60 5.41
CA ARG A 134 13.31 17.01 4.17
C ARG A 134 12.12 17.80 3.63
N ILE A 135 12.32 19.11 3.47
CA ILE A 135 11.28 20.03 2.99
C ILE A 135 10.91 19.67 1.55
N ASP A 136 11.91 19.39 0.71
CA ASP A 136 11.70 19.00 -0.68
C ASP A 136 11.09 17.59 -0.82
N LYS A 137 10.19 17.43 -1.81
CA LYS A 137 9.44 16.18 -2.05
C LYS A 137 10.36 15.02 -2.48
N GLY A 138 11.39 15.31 -3.26
CA GLY A 138 12.42 14.35 -3.65
C GLY A 138 13.19 13.82 -2.45
N GLN A 139 13.54 14.70 -1.51
CA GLN A 139 14.19 14.31 -0.24
C GLN A 139 13.31 13.38 0.61
N ARG A 140 12.00 13.63 0.65
CA ARG A 140 11.03 12.75 1.33
C ARG A 140 10.96 11.39 0.65
N MET A 141 10.84 11.35 -0.67
CA MET A 141 10.78 10.10 -1.43
C MET A 141 12.06 9.28 -1.26
N ARG A 142 13.22 9.92 -1.36
CA ARG A 142 14.52 9.31 -1.04
C ARG A 142 14.50 8.67 0.33
N PHE A 143 14.08 9.40 1.37
CA PHE A 143 13.99 8.87 2.72
C PHE A 143 13.09 7.62 2.82
N LYS A 144 11.90 7.65 2.20
CA LYS A 144 10.99 6.48 2.17
C LYS A 144 11.65 5.26 1.51
N VAL A 145 12.28 5.44 0.36
CA VAL A 145 12.93 4.34 -0.38
C VAL A 145 14.10 3.78 0.42
N MET A 146 14.99 4.65 0.92
CA MET A 146 16.15 4.21 1.72
C MET A 146 15.73 3.52 3.01
N HIS A 147 14.68 4.01 3.67
CA HIS A 147 14.14 3.36 4.86
C HIS A 147 13.69 1.93 4.56
N LYS A 148 12.94 1.72 3.47
CA LYS A 148 12.37 0.40 3.14
C LYS A 148 13.40 -0.58 2.58
N VAL A 149 14.32 -0.12 1.74
CA VAL A 149 15.24 -1.00 1.01
C VAL A 149 16.57 -1.16 1.75
N ASN A 150 17.10 -0.13 2.40
CA ASN A 150 18.40 -0.17 3.06
C ASN A 150 18.30 -0.25 4.59
N ASP A 151 17.69 0.75 5.23
CA ASP A 151 17.82 0.91 6.69
C ASP A 151 17.07 -0.17 7.46
N TYR A 152 15.89 -0.56 6.97
CA TYR A 152 15.12 -1.66 7.55
C TYR A 152 15.87 -2.98 7.40
N LYS A 153 16.43 -3.26 6.23
CA LYS A 153 17.24 -4.46 6.01
C LYS A 153 18.49 -4.50 6.89
N LYS A 154 19.18 -3.38 7.04
CA LYS A 154 20.32 -3.26 7.96
C LYS A 154 19.96 -3.64 9.40
N ARG A 155 18.70 -3.41 9.81
CA ARG A 155 18.20 -3.71 11.16
C ARG A 155 17.64 -5.12 11.30
N PHE A 156 16.92 -5.62 10.30
CA PHE A 156 16.12 -6.84 10.41
C PHE A 156 16.54 -7.98 9.48
N GLY A 157 17.53 -7.75 8.60
CA GLY A 157 18.07 -8.76 7.68
C GLY A 157 17.32 -8.92 6.35
N TYR A 158 16.13 -8.33 6.19
CA TYR A 158 15.32 -8.40 4.97
C TYR A 158 14.73 -7.04 4.58
N HIS A 159 14.33 -6.87 3.33
CA HIS A 159 13.74 -5.61 2.84
C HIS A 159 12.30 -5.41 3.36
N MET A 160 11.95 -4.17 3.69
CA MET A 160 10.57 -3.80 4.08
C MET A 160 9.63 -3.62 2.87
N CYS A 161 10.21 -3.38 1.70
CA CYS A 161 9.44 -3.25 0.47
C CYS A 161 9.00 -4.63 0.00
N VAL A 162 7.70 -4.83 -0.18
CA VAL A 162 7.11 -6.10 -0.64
C VAL A 162 6.72 -6.09 -2.12
N GLY A 163 7.06 -5.02 -2.86
CA GLY A 163 6.68 -4.90 -4.28
C GLY A 163 5.18 -4.73 -4.51
N CYS A 164 4.47 -4.11 -3.57
CA CYS A 164 3.06 -3.74 -3.75
C CYS A 164 2.90 -2.71 -4.88
N GLU A 165 2.03 -3.02 -5.84
CA GLU A 165 1.64 -2.14 -6.96
C GLU A 165 0.43 -1.27 -6.58
#